data_AF-A0A9E0HZV6-F1
#
_entry.id   AF-A0A9E0HZV6-F1
#
_cell.length_a   1.000
_cell.length_b   1.000
_cell.length_c   1.000
_cell.angle_alpha   90.00
_cell.angle_beta   90.00
_cell.angle_gamma   90.00
#
_symmetry.space_group_name_H-M   'P 1'
#
loop_
_entity.id
_entity.type
_entity.pdbx_description
1 polymer ?
#
loop_
_entity_poly.entity_id
_entity_poly.type
_entity_poly.pdbx_seq_one_letter_code
_entity_poly.pdbx_strand_id
1 'polypeptide(L)'
;NIKAAEFLPALQKDPTVLTRKNIQLLRYTPDGVEKISAEQVDWSTVTQRDVRQLGMVQEPGVRNPLGRIRVLMPNKYDIYLHDTSTPELFSRDFRALSHGCIRLSEPKKIANFVLGKNQGWSEEKMEKHLGHTRTVEIKAESPFSVYVLYNTIWLDREGHLIIGDDVYSLDSKLVNALQSSGKIKLPVSLSKINSL
;
A
#
# COMPACT_ATOMS: atom_id res chain seq x y z
N ASN A 1 11.04 1.37 -7.34
CA ASN A 1 10.82 0.25 -6.41
C ASN A 1 11.56 0.55 -5.12
N ILE A 2 10.91 0.35 -3.97
CA ILE A 2 11.40 0.74 -2.63
C ILE A 2 12.80 0.19 -2.33
N LYS A 3 13.12 -1.05 -2.75
CA LYS A 3 14.43 -1.67 -2.50
C LYS A 3 15.59 -0.84 -3.07
N ALA A 4 15.44 -0.36 -4.30
CA ALA A 4 16.48 0.42 -4.98
C ALA A 4 16.50 1.89 -4.56
N ALA A 5 15.34 2.48 -4.29
CA ALA A 5 15.21 3.90 -3.99
C ALA A 5 15.51 4.24 -2.52
N GLU A 6 15.17 3.36 -1.59
CA GLU A 6 15.29 3.62 -0.15
C GLU A 6 16.31 2.70 0.52
N PHE A 7 16.20 1.38 0.32
CA PHE A 7 17.02 0.43 1.07
C PHE A 7 18.47 0.39 0.60
N LEU A 8 18.74 0.43 -0.72
CA LEU A 8 20.11 0.39 -1.22
C LEU A 8 20.96 1.57 -0.71
N PRO A 9 20.51 2.84 -0.79
CA PRO A 9 21.26 3.96 -0.19
C PRO A 9 21.45 3.80 1.32
N ALA A 10 20.43 3.30 2.03
CA ALA A 10 20.52 3.08 3.48
C ALA A 10 21.53 1.98 3.84
N LEU A 11 21.56 0.89 3.09
CA LEU A 11 22.47 -0.24 3.25
C LEU A 11 23.92 0.12 2.91
N GLN A 12 24.12 0.95 1.88
CA GLN A 12 25.43 1.50 1.53
C GLN A 12 26.00 2.39 2.63
N LYS A 13 25.13 3.09 3.37
CA LYS A 13 25.54 3.91 4.52
C LYS A 13 25.75 3.08 5.78
N ASP A 14 24.87 2.11 6.04
CA ASP A 14 24.88 1.29 7.24
C ASP A 14 24.14 -0.05 7.02
N PRO A 15 24.88 -1.17 6.89
CA PRO A 15 24.30 -2.49 6.67
C PRO A 15 23.37 -2.97 7.79
N THR A 16 23.53 -2.46 9.02
CA THR A 16 22.74 -2.89 10.19
C THR A 16 21.30 -2.35 10.17
N VAL A 17 20.95 -1.52 9.16
CA VAL A 17 19.61 -0.96 8.99
C VAL A 17 18.51 -2.02 8.91
N LEU A 18 18.79 -3.17 8.28
CA LEU A 18 17.81 -4.25 8.17
C LEU A 18 17.56 -4.91 9.52
N THR A 19 18.62 -5.19 10.28
CA THR A 19 18.54 -5.72 11.65
C THR A 19 17.72 -4.80 12.56
N ARG A 20 17.98 -3.49 12.55
CA ARG A 20 17.20 -2.50 13.34
C ARG A 20 15.71 -2.42 12.95
N LYS A 21 15.39 -2.70 11.69
CA LYS A 21 14.03 -2.72 11.16
C LYS A 21 13.38 -4.11 11.22
N ASN A 22 14.07 -5.12 11.75
CA ASN A 22 13.61 -6.51 11.79
C ASN A 22 13.29 -7.07 10.39
N ILE A 23 14.18 -6.79 9.42
CA ILE A 23 14.07 -7.23 8.03
C ILE A 23 15.09 -8.34 7.77
N GLN A 24 14.60 -9.47 7.26
CA GLN A 24 15.44 -10.55 6.75
C GLN A 24 15.79 -10.29 5.30
N LEU A 25 17.07 -10.46 4.97
CA LEU A 25 17.56 -10.40 3.60
C LEU A 25 17.65 -11.83 3.04
N LEU A 26 17.06 -12.02 1.87
CA LEU A 26 16.94 -13.31 1.21
C LEU A 26 17.60 -13.29 -0.17
N ARG A 27 18.26 -14.38 -0.52
CA ARG A 27 18.77 -14.66 -1.86
C ARG A 27 17.99 -15.83 -2.45
N TYR A 28 17.49 -15.65 -3.66
CA TYR A 28 16.85 -16.72 -4.42
C TYR A 28 17.91 -17.44 -5.25
N THR A 29 18.05 -18.74 -5.05
CA THR A 29 18.97 -19.62 -5.77
C THR A 29 18.15 -20.68 -6.53
N PRO A 30 18.73 -21.41 -7.50
CA PRO A 30 18.06 -22.55 -8.13
C PRO A 30 17.58 -23.60 -7.11
N ASP A 31 18.31 -23.74 -6.00
CA ASP A 31 18.05 -24.74 -4.95
C ASP A 31 17.08 -24.25 -3.85
N GLY A 32 16.65 -22.98 -3.89
CA GLY A 32 15.66 -22.44 -2.96
C GLY A 32 15.92 -21.00 -2.53
N VAL A 33 15.70 -20.74 -1.23
CA VAL A 33 15.82 -19.40 -0.64
C VAL A 33 16.78 -19.45 0.54
N GLU A 34 17.83 -18.65 0.45
CA GLU A 34 18.86 -18.53 1.48
C GLU A 34 18.69 -17.22 2.25
N LYS A 35 18.80 -17.30 3.58
CA LYS A 35 18.92 -16.10 4.42
C LYS A 35 20.38 -15.65 4.42
N ILE A 36 20.62 -14.38 4.10
CA ILE A 36 21.96 -13.80 4.08
C ILE A 36 22.05 -12.65 5.09
N SER A 37 23.18 -12.53 5.78
CA SER A 37 23.45 -11.37 6.65
C SER A 37 23.78 -10.16 5.80
N ALA A 38 23.08 -9.05 6.04
CA ALA A 38 23.33 -7.81 5.31
C ALA A 38 24.72 -7.26 5.63
N GLU A 39 25.20 -7.49 6.85
CA GLU A 39 26.50 -7.05 7.36
C GLU A 39 27.69 -7.75 6.67
N GLN A 40 27.44 -8.90 6.03
CA GLN A 40 28.45 -9.66 5.27
C GLN A 40 28.50 -9.30 3.78
N VAL A 41 27.63 -8.40 3.32
CA VAL A 41 27.56 -7.97 1.91
C VAL A 41 28.33 -6.66 1.73
N ASP A 42 29.21 -6.60 0.73
CA ASP A 42 29.83 -5.35 0.30
C ASP A 42 28.85 -4.53 -0.55
N TRP A 43 28.03 -3.71 0.13
CA TRP A 43 27.01 -2.87 -0.50
C TRP A 43 27.56 -1.78 -1.44
N SER A 44 28.85 -1.44 -1.35
CA SER A 44 29.46 -0.43 -2.22
C SER A 44 29.49 -0.86 -3.69
N THR A 45 29.50 -2.17 -3.94
CA THR A 45 29.51 -2.77 -5.28
C THR A 45 28.12 -3.16 -5.79
N VAL A 46 27.12 -3.18 -4.91
CA VAL A 46 25.74 -3.62 -5.23
C VAL A 46 25.02 -2.54 -6.04
N THR A 47 24.50 -2.92 -7.21
CA THR A 47 23.74 -2.01 -8.06
C THR A 47 22.25 -2.03 -7.74
N GLN A 48 21.52 -1.06 -8.30
CA GLN A 48 20.05 -1.08 -8.25
C GLN A 48 19.44 -2.33 -8.91
N ARG A 49 20.13 -2.95 -9.87
CA ARG A 49 19.65 -4.19 -10.51
C ARG A 49 19.79 -5.36 -9.53
N ASP A 50 20.91 -5.45 -8.85
CA ASP A 50 21.22 -6.56 -7.93
C ASP A 50 20.29 -6.55 -6.73
N VAL A 51 20.11 -5.39 -6.08
CA VAL A 51 19.21 -5.27 -4.91
C VAL A 51 17.75 -5.60 -5.24
N ARG A 52 17.33 -5.41 -6.50
CA ARG A 52 15.96 -5.74 -6.92
C ARG A 52 15.74 -7.26 -6.99
N GLN A 53 16.79 -8.06 -7.15
CA GLN A 53 16.72 -9.51 -7.17
C GLN A 53 16.72 -10.13 -5.77
N LEU A 54 17.15 -9.39 -4.74
CA LEU A 54 17.12 -9.85 -3.36
C LEU A 54 15.70 -9.77 -2.78
N GLY A 55 15.35 -10.72 -1.91
CA GLY A 55 14.16 -10.67 -1.09
C GLY A 55 14.41 -9.88 0.19
N MET A 56 13.45 -9.06 0.60
CA MET A 56 13.48 -8.36 1.89
C MET A 56 12.14 -8.60 2.57
N VAL A 57 12.15 -9.37 3.66
CA VAL A 57 10.94 -9.73 4.39
C VAL A 57 11.03 -9.12 5.77
N GLN A 58 10.15 -8.16 6.04
CA GLN A 58 10.00 -7.61 7.37
C GLN A 58 9.10 -8.53 8.20
N GLU A 59 9.62 -9.02 9.30
CA GLU A 59 8.88 -9.91 10.20
C GLU A 59 7.69 -9.19 10.86
N PRO A 60 6.68 -9.94 11.35
CA PRO A 60 5.59 -9.37 12.10
C PRO A 60 6.07 -8.58 13.32
N GLY A 61 5.41 -7.46 13.62
CA GLY A 61 5.71 -6.66 14.80
C GLY A 61 5.11 -5.26 14.74
N VAL A 62 5.14 -4.56 15.86
CA VAL A 62 4.54 -3.21 16.00
C VAL A 62 5.17 -2.15 15.08
N ARG A 63 6.39 -2.42 14.60
CA ARG A 63 7.11 -1.55 13.65
C ARG A 63 6.96 -1.99 12.20
N ASN A 64 6.16 -3.01 11.92
CA ASN A 64 5.90 -3.43 10.55
C ASN A 64 5.05 -2.34 9.86
N PRO A 65 5.47 -1.79 8.71
CA PRO A 65 4.75 -0.73 8.01
C PRO A 65 3.38 -1.19 7.49
N LEU A 66 3.15 -2.50 7.39
CA LEU A 66 1.86 -3.10 7.07
C LEU A 66 0.93 -3.21 8.29
N GLY A 67 1.38 -2.79 9.46
CA GLY A 67 0.66 -2.95 10.72
C GLY A 67 0.42 -4.42 11.07
N ARG A 68 -0.70 -4.70 11.74
CA ARG A 68 -1.04 -6.06 12.21
C ARG A 68 -2.04 -6.79 11.32
N ILE A 69 -2.66 -6.10 10.37
CA ILE A 69 -3.70 -6.65 9.50
C ILE A 69 -3.41 -6.25 8.06
N ARG A 70 -3.45 -7.23 7.14
CA ARG A 70 -3.54 -6.98 5.69
C ARG A 70 -4.73 -7.73 5.12
N VAL A 71 -5.47 -7.09 4.23
CA VAL A 71 -6.58 -7.67 3.49
C VAL A 71 -6.14 -7.81 2.04
N LEU A 72 -5.91 -9.06 1.63
CA LEU A 72 -5.49 -9.38 0.28
C LEU A 72 -6.68 -9.28 -0.68
N MET A 73 -6.43 -8.66 -1.82
CA MET A 73 -7.39 -8.55 -2.92
C MET A 73 -6.69 -9.09 -4.16
N PRO A 74 -7.13 -10.21 -4.76
CA PRO A 74 -6.48 -10.74 -5.96
C PRO A 74 -6.49 -9.70 -7.09
N ASN A 75 -5.31 -9.23 -7.52
CA ASN A 75 -5.16 -8.30 -8.64
C ASN A 75 -3.75 -8.36 -9.24
N LYS A 76 -3.58 -7.83 -10.45
CA LYS A 76 -2.31 -7.85 -11.20
C LYS A 76 -1.29 -6.78 -10.78
N TYR A 77 -1.61 -5.97 -9.78
CA TYR A 77 -0.81 -4.81 -9.35
C TYR A 77 -0.16 -5.01 -7.98
N ASP A 78 -0.37 -6.17 -7.34
CA ASP A 78 0.08 -6.48 -5.98
C ASP A 78 -0.39 -5.44 -4.93
N ILE A 79 -1.55 -4.82 -5.17
CA ILE A 79 -2.15 -3.84 -4.24
C ILE A 79 -3.03 -4.57 -3.21
N TYR A 80 -2.95 -4.17 -1.95
CA TYR A 80 -3.79 -4.68 -0.88
C TYR A 80 -4.14 -3.57 0.11
N LEU A 81 -5.16 -3.82 0.94
CA LEU A 81 -5.49 -2.95 2.06
C LEU A 81 -4.69 -3.40 3.28
N HIS A 82 -4.21 -2.48 4.09
CA HIS A 82 -3.45 -2.85 5.27
C HIS A 82 -3.53 -1.82 6.41
N ASP A 83 -3.24 -2.28 7.62
CA ASP A 83 -3.00 -1.47 8.81
C ASP A 83 -1.69 -0.66 8.66
N THR A 84 -1.33 0.15 9.64
CA THR A 84 -0.10 0.94 9.59
C THR A 84 0.50 1.15 10.97
N SER A 85 1.83 1.20 11.05
CA SER A 85 2.54 1.62 12.26
C SER A 85 2.52 3.13 12.50
N THR A 86 1.91 3.92 11.59
CA THR A 86 1.85 5.39 11.65
C THR A 86 0.41 5.89 11.47
N PRO A 87 -0.52 5.55 12.38
CA PRO A 87 -1.94 5.94 12.28
C PRO A 87 -2.15 7.47 12.35
N GLU A 88 -1.23 8.21 12.94
CA GLU A 88 -1.27 9.67 13.02
C GLU A 88 -1.34 10.36 11.65
N LEU A 89 -0.88 9.71 10.58
CA LEU A 89 -0.94 10.25 9.22
C LEU A 89 -2.37 10.41 8.69
N PHE A 90 -3.37 9.74 9.30
CA PHE A 90 -4.77 9.94 8.94
C PHE A 90 -5.34 11.30 9.35
N SER A 91 -4.66 12.02 10.25
CA SER A 91 -5.03 13.39 10.64
C SER A 91 -4.66 14.46 9.60
N ARG A 92 -3.89 14.09 8.57
CA ARG A 92 -3.47 15.03 7.52
C ARG A 92 -4.58 15.19 6.47
N ASP A 93 -4.67 16.39 5.91
CA ASP A 93 -5.56 16.67 4.78
C ASP A 93 -5.08 15.93 3.53
N PHE A 94 -3.81 16.09 3.19
CA PHE A 94 -3.17 15.36 2.09
C PHE A 94 -2.66 13.99 2.57
N ARG A 95 -3.23 12.91 2.01
CA ARG A 95 -2.95 11.52 2.44
C ARG A 95 -2.38 10.61 1.35
N ALA A 96 -2.05 11.13 0.17
CA ALA A 96 -1.38 10.37 -0.90
C ALA A 96 0.13 10.20 -0.61
N LEU A 97 0.45 9.48 0.47
CA LEU A 97 1.80 9.34 1.03
C LEU A 97 2.34 7.90 0.95
N SER A 98 1.65 6.99 0.25
CA SER A 98 2.04 5.58 0.18
C SER A 98 2.71 5.24 -1.15
N HIS A 99 3.46 4.14 -1.15
CA HIS A 99 4.09 3.57 -2.35
C HIS A 99 3.12 2.76 -3.22
N GLY A 100 1.80 2.92 -3.03
CA GLY A 100 0.76 2.30 -3.86
C GLY A 100 -0.21 1.37 -3.11
N CYS A 101 0.15 0.84 -1.93
CA CYS A 101 -0.80 0.10 -1.08
C CYS A 101 -1.72 1.05 -0.29
N ILE A 102 -2.92 0.58 0.04
CA ILE A 102 -3.96 1.40 0.66
C ILE A 102 -3.97 1.16 2.18
N ARG A 103 -3.63 2.19 2.95
CA ARG A 103 -3.69 2.14 4.42
C ARG A 103 -5.13 2.33 4.91
N LEU A 104 -5.52 1.55 5.91
CA LEU A 104 -6.82 1.63 6.58
C LEU A 104 -6.67 2.34 7.93
N SER A 105 -7.55 3.30 8.23
CA SER A 105 -7.63 3.93 9.55
C SER A 105 -8.25 3.00 10.59
N GLU A 106 -9.13 2.11 10.15
CA GLU A 106 -9.90 1.19 10.98
C GLU A 106 -9.77 -0.27 10.47
N PRO A 107 -8.54 -0.83 10.44
CA PRO A 107 -8.28 -2.12 9.81
C PRO A 107 -9.03 -3.27 10.48
N LYS A 108 -9.23 -3.21 11.80
CA LYS A 108 -10.00 -4.22 12.55
C LYS A 108 -11.46 -4.27 12.10
N LYS A 109 -12.09 -3.10 11.91
CA LYS A 109 -13.49 -3.01 11.44
C LYS A 109 -13.64 -3.63 10.05
N ILE A 110 -12.70 -3.34 9.14
CA ILE A 110 -12.70 -3.93 7.79
C ILE A 110 -12.49 -5.45 7.85
N ALA A 111 -11.55 -5.93 8.64
CA ALA A 111 -11.31 -7.37 8.75
C ALA A 111 -12.50 -8.12 9.37
N ASN A 112 -13.15 -7.56 10.40
CA ASN A 112 -14.37 -8.12 10.96
C ASN A 112 -15.54 -8.10 9.97
N PHE A 113 -15.65 -7.04 9.15
CA PHE A 113 -16.63 -6.99 8.07
C PHE A 113 -16.39 -8.10 7.03
N VAL A 114 -15.13 -8.30 6.61
CA VAL A 114 -14.74 -9.33 5.62
C VAL A 114 -14.99 -10.75 6.16
N LEU A 115 -14.61 -11.00 7.41
CA LEU A 115 -14.66 -12.33 8.02
C LEU A 115 -15.96 -12.63 8.77
N GLY A 116 -16.86 -11.66 8.92
CA GLY A 116 -18.07 -11.79 9.74
C GLY A 116 -19.04 -12.89 9.29
N LYS A 117 -18.94 -13.34 8.04
CA LYS A 117 -19.73 -14.47 7.51
C LYS A 117 -19.05 -15.83 7.68
N ASN A 118 -17.80 -15.87 8.15
CA ASN A 118 -17.09 -17.12 8.36
C ASN A 118 -17.68 -17.87 9.56
N GLN A 119 -17.82 -19.19 9.43
CA GLN A 119 -18.32 -20.01 10.52
C GLN A 119 -17.45 -19.89 11.78
N GLY A 120 -18.08 -19.52 12.90
CA GLY A 120 -17.39 -19.37 14.19
C GLY A 120 -16.39 -18.21 14.22
N TRP A 121 -16.56 -17.19 13.38
CA TRP A 121 -15.86 -15.92 13.52
C TRP A 121 -16.51 -15.04 14.59
N SER A 122 -15.69 -14.33 15.36
CA SER A 122 -16.14 -13.35 16.37
C SER A 122 -15.05 -12.30 16.58
N GLU A 123 -15.41 -11.16 17.17
CA GLU A 123 -14.43 -10.13 17.54
C GLU A 123 -13.42 -10.63 18.58
N GLU A 124 -13.85 -11.49 19.52
CA GLU A 124 -12.96 -12.13 20.48
C GLU A 124 -11.91 -13.00 19.78
N LYS A 125 -12.31 -13.76 18.75
CA LYS A 125 -11.40 -14.56 17.94
C LYS A 125 -10.40 -13.69 17.19
N MET A 126 -10.83 -12.52 16.70
CA MET A 126 -9.92 -11.52 16.14
C MET A 126 -8.87 -11.08 17.16
N GLU A 127 -9.28 -10.64 18.35
CA GLU A 127 -8.34 -10.19 19.39
C GLU A 127 -7.38 -11.32 19.82
N LYS A 128 -7.85 -12.56 19.88
CA LYS A 128 -6.99 -13.73 20.11
C LYS A 128 -5.90 -13.87 19.04
N HIS A 129 -6.25 -13.74 17.76
CA HIS A 129 -5.27 -13.77 16.68
C HIS A 129 -4.27 -12.61 16.77
N LEU A 130 -4.74 -11.40 17.10
CA LEU A 130 -3.88 -10.22 17.27
C LEU A 130 -2.98 -10.29 18.51
N GLY A 131 -3.32 -11.14 19.49
CA GLY A 131 -2.51 -11.40 20.69
C GLY A 131 -1.30 -12.32 20.45
N HIS A 132 -1.22 -12.98 19.29
CA HIS A 132 -0.09 -13.84 18.92
C HIS A 132 0.90 -13.11 18.01
N THR A 133 2.19 -13.48 18.06
CA THR A 133 3.25 -12.90 17.23
C THR A 133 3.39 -13.56 15.85
N ARG A 134 2.69 -14.67 15.64
CA ARG A 134 2.69 -15.44 14.39
C ARG A 134 1.68 -14.86 13.41
N THR A 135 2.10 -14.76 12.14
CA THR A 135 1.17 -14.51 11.02
C THR A 135 0.17 -15.65 10.89
N VAL A 136 -1.11 -15.31 10.81
CA VAL A 136 -2.20 -16.26 10.51
C VAL A 136 -2.91 -15.77 9.26
N GLU A 137 -3.06 -16.67 8.29
CA GLU A 137 -3.88 -16.40 7.10
C GLU A 137 -5.27 -16.99 7.30
N ILE A 138 -6.29 -16.17 7.05
CA ILE A 138 -7.70 -16.56 7.21
C ILE A 138 -8.41 -16.24 5.91
N LYS A 139 -8.95 -17.27 5.27
CA LYS A 139 -9.69 -17.13 4.01
C LYS A 139 -11.11 -16.65 4.31
N ALA A 140 -11.58 -15.64 3.59
CA ALA A 140 -12.99 -15.24 3.64
C ALA A 140 -13.87 -16.30 2.95
N GLU A 141 -14.92 -16.76 3.63
CA GLU A 141 -15.88 -17.74 3.11
C GLU A 141 -16.85 -17.11 2.10
N SER A 142 -17.09 -15.79 2.21
CA SER A 142 -17.95 -15.03 1.32
C SER A 142 -17.16 -13.85 0.71
N PRO A 143 -16.37 -14.09 -0.36
CA PRO A 143 -15.63 -13.02 -1.03
C PRO A 143 -16.57 -12.07 -1.76
N PHE A 144 -16.12 -10.83 -1.94
CA PHE A 144 -16.83 -9.79 -2.67
C PHE A 144 -15.87 -8.98 -3.54
N SER A 145 -16.40 -8.34 -4.58
CA SER A 145 -15.62 -7.48 -5.47
C SER A 145 -15.23 -6.19 -4.77
N VAL A 146 -13.97 -5.78 -4.94
CA VAL A 146 -13.48 -4.48 -4.48
C VAL A 146 -13.18 -3.62 -5.70
N TYR A 147 -13.71 -2.41 -5.70
CA TYR A 147 -13.48 -1.41 -6.73
C TYR A 147 -12.74 -0.22 -6.12
N VAL A 148 -11.60 0.13 -6.71
CA VAL A 148 -10.86 1.35 -6.38
C VAL A 148 -11.11 2.33 -7.51
N LEU A 149 -11.94 3.34 -7.23
CA LEU A 149 -12.32 4.36 -8.21
C LEU A 149 -11.56 5.65 -7.90
N TYR A 150 -11.22 6.38 -8.96
CA TYR A 150 -10.60 7.69 -8.87
C TYR A 150 -11.58 8.72 -9.42
N ASN A 151 -12.21 9.46 -8.51
CA ASN A 151 -13.11 10.55 -8.84
C ASN A 151 -12.59 11.82 -8.17
N THR A 152 -12.43 12.89 -8.94
CA THR A 152 -12.09 14.23 -8.45
C THR A 152 -13.34 15.05 -8.14
N ILE A 153 -14.52 14.56 -8.54
CA ILE A 153 -15.82 15.19 -8.26
C ILE A 153 -16.80 14.10 -7.83
N TRP A 154 -17.49 14.29 -6.71
CA TRP A 154 -18.54 13.38 -6.23
C TRP A 154 -19.58 14.12 -5.37
N LEU A 155 -20.68 13.44 -5.04
CA LEU A 155 -21.66 13.92 -4.06
C LEU A 155 -21.39 13.28 -2.70
N ASP A 156 -21.41 14.07 -1.63
CA ASP A 156 -21.39 13.54 -0.27
C ASP A 156 -22.72 12.84 0.10
N ARG A 157 -22.86 12.41 1.35
CA ARG A 157 -24.04 11.65 1.79
C ARG A 157 -25.30 12.52 1.87
N GLU A 158 -25.12 13.82 2.00
CA GLU A 158 -26.14 14.85 2.09
C GLU A 158 -26.50 15.41 0.71
N GLY A 159 -25.77 15.03 -0.34
CA GLY A 159 -26.00 15.44 -1.72
C GLY A 159 -25.25 16.72 -2.13
N HIS A 160 -24.31 17.20 -1.32
CA HIS A 160 -23.47 18.33 -1.68
C HIS A 160 -22.37 17.92 -2.64
N LEU A 161 -22.05 18.82 -3.58
CA LEU A 161 -20.95 18.64 -4.51
C LEU A 161 -19.61 18.80 -3.79
N ILE A 162 -18.77 17.78 -3.89
CA ILE A 162 -17.38 17.80 -3.44
C ILE A 162 -16.46 17.78 -4.65
N ILE A 163 -15.47 18.67 -4.65
CA ILE A 163 -14.38 18.71 -5.60
C ILE A 163 -13.09 18.43 -4.82
N GLY A 164 -12.37 17.40 -5.22
CA GLY A 164 -11.11 16.98 -4.61
C GLY A 164 -9.94 17.18 -5.57
N ASP A 165 -8.74 17.19 -5.00
CA ASP A 165 -7.50 17.42 -5.75
C ASP A 165 -7.23 16.33 -6.80
N ASP A 166 -6.83 16.75 -8.02
CA ASP A 166 -6.34 15.86 -9.08
C ASP A 166 -4.87 15.44 -8.83
N VAL A 167 -4.64 14.70 -7.75
CA VAL A 167 -3.30 14.26 -7.30
C VAL A 167 -2.53 13.43 -8.33
N TYR A 168 -3.18 12.86 -9.34
CA TYR A 168 -2.55 12.07 -10.40
C TYR A 168 -2.54 12.77 -11.77
N SER A 169 -3.05 14.00 -11.83
CA SER A 169 -3.17 14.79 -13.05
C SER A 169 -3.91 14.04 -14.16
N LEU A 170 -4.94 13.26 -13.81
CA LEU A 170 -5.71 12.46 -14.75
C LEU A 170 -6.79 13.28 -15.44
N ASP A 171 -7.33 14.31 -14.80
CA ASP A 171 -8.39 15.14 -15.37
C ASP A 171 -7.85 15.95 -16.54
N SER A 172 -6.67 16.55 -16.36
CA SER A 172 -5.97 17.27 -17.43
C SER A 172 -5.66 16.37 -18.64
N LYS A 173 -5.25 15.12 -18.39
CA LYS A 173 -4.99 14.14 -19.47
C LYS A 173 -6.27 13.75 -20.19
N LEU A 174 -7.36 13.51 -19.46
CA LEU A 174 -8.66 13.18 -20.02
C LEU A 174 -9.18 14.32 -20.89
N VAL A 175 -9.17 15.54 -20.36
CA VAL A 175 -9.58 16.76 -21.08
C VAL A 175 -8.82 16.91 -22.40
N ASN A 176 -7.49 16.78 -22.38
CA ASN A 176 -6.66 16.89 -23.58
C ASN A 176 -7.00 15.80 -24.62
N ALA A 177 -7.24 14.57 -24.17
CA ALA A 177 -7.63 13.47 -25.05
C ALA A 177 -9.01 13.72 -25.69
N LEU A 178 -9.97 14.23 -24.94
CA LEU A 178 -11.31 14.56 -25.43
C LEU A 178 -11.27 15.71 -26.45
N GLN A 179 -10.51 16.78 -26.18
CA GLN A 179 -10.30 17.88 -27.13
C GLN A 179 -9.66 17.40 -28.43
N SER A 180 -8.61 16.59 -28.33
CA SER A 180 -7.89 16.06 -29.50
C SER A 180 -8.74 15.12 -30.34
N SER A 181 -9.72 14.44 -29.73
CA SER A 181 -10.65 13.57 -30.45
C SER A 181 -11.68 14.33 -31.31
N GLY A 182 -11.86 15.64 -31.07
CA GLY A 182 -12.87 16.46 -31.74
C GLY A 182 -14.34 16.09 -31.41
N LYS A 183 -14.56 15.09 -30.56
CA LYS A 183 -15.90 14.53 -30.26
C LYS A 183 -16.67 15.29 -29.18
N ILE A 184 -16.00 16.16 -28.43
CA ILE A 184 -16.62 16.89 -27.32
C ILE A 184 -16.21 18.37 -27.38
N LYS A 185 -17.20 19.26 -27.47
CA LYS A 185 -17.00 20.69 -27.21
C LYS A 185 -17.03 20.91 -25.69
N LEU A 186 -15.87 21.14 -25.09
CA LEU A 186 -15.81 21.49 -23.67
C LEU A 186 -16.34 22.93 -23.47
N PRO A 187 -17.22 23.15 -22.49
CA PRO A 187 -17.72 24.49 -22.18
C PRO A 187 -16.59 25.31 -21.52
N VAL A 188 -15.99 26.20 -22.30
CA VAL A 188 -15.12 27.33 -21.89
C VAL A 188 -13.71 26.98 -21.38
N SER A 189 -12.78 27.91 -21.60
CA SER A 189 -11.33 27.83 -21.32
C SER A 189 -11.00 27.35 -19.90
N LEU A 190 -10.18 26.30 -19.82
CA LEU A 190 -9.65 25.66 -18.59
C LEU A 190 -8.89 26.61 -17.65
N SER A 191 -8.57 27.82 -18.10
CA SER A 191 -7.90 28.85 -17.29
C SER A 191 -8.64 29.26 -16.01
N LYS A 192 -9.93 28.91 -15.87
CA LYS A 192 -10.75 29.20 -14.68
C LYS A 192 -10.96 28.02 -13.72
N ILE A 193 -10.51 26.81 -14.06
CA ILE A 193 -10.73 25.62 -13.20
C ILE A 193 -9.62 25.48 -12.15
N ASN A 194 -8.42 26.00 -12.42
CA ASN A 194 -7.30 25.97 -11.46
C ASN A 194 -7.37 27.07 -10.37
N SER A 195 -8.53 27.71 -10.18
CA SER A 195 -8.71 28.81 -9.23
C SER A 195 -9.92 28.65 -8.29
N LEU A 196 -10.43 27.42 -8.14
CA LEU A 196 -11.42 27.02 -7.14
C LEU A 196 -10.84 25.87 -6.33
#